data_AF-A0A1E3IKF5-F1
#
_entry.id   AF-A0A1E3IKF5-F1
#
_cell.length_a   1.000
_cell.length_b   1.000
_cell.length_c   1.000
_cell.angle_alpha   90.00
_cell.angle_beta   90.00
_cell.angle_gamma   90.00
#
_symmetry.space_group_name_H-M   'P 1'
#
loop_
_entity.id
_entity.type
_entity.pdbx_description
1 polymer ?
#
loop_
_entity_poly.entity_id
_entity_poly.type
_entity_poly.pdbx_seq_one_letter_code
_entity_poly.pdbx_strand_id
1 'polypeptide(L)'
;MNVTRPEETLSRWGTLRTTVRFSVAAKEKNRTSQADTLAISSASSSAGAAFARSLVLFTGFLFKKPSKLFKPNRVDNWLGLRQLALSTDQTLSPQFIRSLLSNKSGLITVTLVITPPMLVNATLGFLLFTSHSIFSLALAKLSIFQRKLETDQGEVTKEDEINLETLIRGPTVIPNHPTFLSGIAGAGAGVVQGLAFTPVENVMRFVQQSTMSWATLLARFVNLPVSNFPSAFSSVQPITPFQAVKNLFASKTWKKEKNWWKGWKWAAARDAFGYSCFFAAFDVTRRVGLRVKQFYGGDIQQEWINLGDSQCSPKTRTIAYRPCLDRPQAPVKARLAQAVTIVTGGILASVLAQIIGRPFRICQRIMMLDEFQRIKVRNLQAQMQSQTQPQSISTFPEALHNRHSHPILDVYRQKGLRPFIQSSAQIQSAQMEKELTKEKLSRALRRIGWRVASVGPWGLGFLVWAWVGGEV
;
A
#
# COMPACT_ATOMS: atom_id res chain seq x y z
N MET A 1 6.74 80.28 -38.02
CA MET A 1 7.04 79.03 -37.30
C MET A 1 5.84 78.71 -36.40
N ASN A 2 4.95 77.84 -36.86
CA ASN A 2 3.78 77.39 -36.09
C ASN A 2 4.16 76.09 -35.36
N VAL A 3 4.11 76.14 -34.03
CA VAL A 3 4.31 74.97 -33.15
C VAL A 3 2.93 74.44 -32.79
N THR A 4 2.62 73.25 -33.29
CA THR A 4 1.42 72.46 -32.97
C THR A 4 1.58 71.78 -31.61
N ARG A 5 0.57 71.91 -30.74
CA ARG A 5 0.38 71.08 -29.54
C ARG A 5 -0.36 69.80 -29.93
N PRO A 6 0.00 68.62 -29.39
CA PRO A 6 -0.87 67.46 -29.38
C PRO A 6 -1.69 67.42 -28.08
N GLU A 7 -3.02 67.55 -28.22
CA GLU A 7 -3.98 66.95 -27.29
C GLU A 7 -4.26 65.50 -27.71
N GLU A 8 -4.88 64.75 -26.78
CA GLU A 8 -5.43 63.38 -26.90
C GLU A 8 -4.50 62.21 -26.54
N THR A 9 -4.45 61.86 -25.25
CA THR A 9 -4.36 60.45 -24.79
C THR A 9 -4.77 60.30 -23.30
N LEU A 10 -6.02 60.64 -22.93
CA LEU A 10 -6.50 60.42 -21.54
C LEU A 10 -7.90 59.78 -21.42
N SER A 11 -8.43 59.16 -22.48
CA SER A 11 -9.77 58.55 -22.46
C SER A 11 -9.79 57.00 -22.32
N ARG A 12 -8.66 56.30 -22.52
CA ARG A 12 -8.65 54.82 -22.50
C ARG A 12 -8.51 54.16 -21.12
N TRP A 13 -8.17 54.90 -20.07
CA TRP A 13 -8.00 54.34 -18.72
C TRP A 13 -9.30 54.27 -17.90
N GLY A 14 -10.33 55.05 -18.27
CA GLY A 14 -11.64 55.01 -17.62
C GLY A 14 -12.42 53.73 -17.94
N THR A 15 -12.43 53.33 -19.21
CA THR A 15 -13.18 52.17 -19.71
C THR A 15 -12.58 50.84 -19.24
N LEU A 16 -11.25 50.77 -19.02
CA LEU A 16 -10.61 49.57 -18.47
C LEU A 16 -10.95 49.34 -16.99
N ARG A 17 -11.16 50.42 -16.20
CA ARG A 17 -11.53 50.28 -14.78
C ARG A 17 -12.96 49.81 -14.58
N THR A 18 -13.89 50.16 -15.46
CA THR A 18 -15.27 49.69 -15.39
C THR A 18 -15.39 48.23 -15.81
N THR A 19 -14.69 47.79 -16.86
CA THR A 19 -14.68 46.36 -17.28
C THR A 19 -14.03 45.45 -16.23
N VAL A 20 -13.00 45.93 -15.52
CA VAL A 20 -12.41 45.18 -14.39
C VAL A 20 -13.37 45.11 -13.20
N ARG A 21 -14.16 46.15 -12.93
CA ARG A 21 -15.19 46.10 -11.86
C ARG A 21 -16.35 45.17 -12.20
N PHE A 22 -16.79 45.11 -13.46
CA PHE A 22 -17.84 44.16 -13.88
C PHE A 22 -17.36 42.72 -13.86
N SER A 23 -16.09 42.44 -14.18
CA SER A 23 -15.54 41.07 -14.09
C SER A 23 -15.34 40.63 -12.63
N VAL A 24 -15.03 41.55 -11.71
CA VAL A 24 -15.01 41.25 -10.27
C VAL A 24 -16.42 41.04 -9.72
N ALA A 25 -17.40 41.88 -10.07
CA ALA A 25 -18.79 41.72 -9.64
C ALA A 25 -19.48 40.47 -10.24
N ALA A 26 -19.16 40.10 -11.48
CA ALA A 26 -19.62 38.85 -12.10
C ALA A 26 -18.97 37.61 -11.44
N LYS A 27 -17.71 37.73 -11.00
CA LYS A 27 -17.03 36.69 -10.22
C LYS A 27 -17.58 36.56 -8.80
N GLU A 28 -18.08 37.64 -8.20
CA GLU A 28 -18.79 37.65 -6.91
C GLU A 28 -20.18 37.01 -7.01
N LYS A 29 -20.90 37.24 -8.12
CA LYS A 29 -22.25 36.67 -8.35
C LYS A 29 -22.21 35.17 -8.65
N ASN A 30 -21.15 34.66 -9.30
CA ASN A 30 -20.92 33.20 -9.41
C ASN A 30 -20.50 32.56 -8.08
N ARG A 31 -20.08 33.35 -7.09
CA ARG A 31 -19.68 32.87 -5.77
C ARG A 31 -20.86 32.69 -4.81
N THR A 32 -22.00 33.29 -5.11
CA THR A 32 -23.23 33.22 -4.30
C THR A 32 -24.20 32.13 -4.77
N SER A 33 -24.11 31.69 -6.04
CA SER A 33 -24.85 30.50 -6.52
C SER A 33 -24.09 29.18 -6.31
N GLN A 34 -22.84 29.23 -5.86
CA GLN A 34 -22.08 28.04 -5.47
C GLN A 34 -22.39 27.73 -3.99
N ALA A 35 -23.57 27.15 -3.76
CA ALA A 35 -23.99 26.66 -2.45
C ALA A 35 -22.95 25.68 -1.88
N ASP A 36 -22.46 26.00 -0.68
CA ASP A 36 -21.97 25.08 0.36
C ASP A 36 -21.05 23.92 -0.06
N THR A 37 -20.04 24.19 -0.88
CA THR A 37 -18.82 23.36 -0.85
C THR A 37 -17.86 23.95 0.18
N LEU A 38 -17.85 23.34 1.37
CA LEU A 38 -16.94 23.61 2.49
C LEU A 38 -15.60 24.21 2.03
N ALA A 39 -15.40 25.48 2.37
CA ALA A 39 -14.10 26.13 2.33
C ALA A 39 -13.21 25.45 3.39
N ILE A 40 -12.59 24.34 3.01
CA ILE A 40 -11.36 23.90 3.66
C ILE A 40 -10.41 25.08 3.47
N SER A 41 -9.94 25.63 4.59
CA SER A 41 -8.97 26.69 4.66
C SER A 41 -7.88 26.43 3.61
N SER A 42 -7.86 27.24 2.56
CA SER A 42 -6.70 27.44 1.71
C SER A 42 -5.66 28.18 2.53
N ALA A 43 -5.21 27.58 3.63
CA ALA A 43 -3.94 27.92 4.21
C ALA A 43 -2.96 27.74 3.06
N SER A 44 -2.37 28.85 2.63
CA SER A 44 -1.20 28.94 1.75
C SER A 44 -0.15 27.96 2.26
N SER A 45 -0.32 26.71 1.87
CA SER A 45 0.58 25.62 2.17
C SER A 45 1.70 25.83 1.19
N SER A 46 2.65 26.69 1.58
CA SER A 46 3.85 26.97 0.80
C SER A 46 4.40 25.65 0.25
N ALA A 47 4.90 25.66 -0.99
CA ALA A 47 5.48 24.47 -1.59
C ALA A 47 6.52 23.80 -0.65
N GLY A 48 7.20 24.61 0.17
CA GLY A 48 8.09 24.15 1.25
C GLY A 48 7.39 23.38 2.38
N ALA A 49 6.19 23.75 2.82
CA ALA A 49 5.43 22.98 3.80
C ALA A 49 4.92 21.64 3.22
N ALA A 50 4.47 21.63 1.97
CA ALA A 50 4.09 20.39 1.26
C ALA A 50 5.30 19.47 1.03
N PHE A 51 6.44 20.05 0.67
CA PHE A 51 7.71 19.34 0.50
C PHE A 51 8.25 18.84 1.83
N ALA A 52 8.26 19.64 2.90
CA ALA A 52 8.68 19.22 4.23
C ALA A 52 7.79 18.09 4.78
N ARG A 53 6.46 18.17 4.57
CA ARG A 53 5.55 17.06 4.89
C ARG A 53 5.90 15.81 4.08
N SER A 54 6.13 15.95 2.78
CA SER A 54 6.51 14.82 1.91
C SER A 54 7.86 14.23 2.30
N LEU A 55 8.84 15.06 2.68
CA LEU A 55 10.19 14.67 3.08
C LEU A 55 10.19 14.06 4.49
N VAL A 56 9.38 14.53 5.43
CA VAL A 56 9.20 13.89 6.74
C VAL A 56 8.52 12.53 6.59
N LEU A 57 7.50 12.42 5.74
CA LEU A 57 6.86 11.14 5.41
C LEU A 57 7.85 10.18 4.70
N PHE A 58 8.68 10.70 3.80
CA PHE A 58 9.71 9.95 3.06
C PHE A 58 10.89 9.53 3.96
N THR A 59 11.35 10.40 4.86
CA THR A 59 12.40 10.11 5.85
C THR A 59 11.90 9.11 6.89
N GLY A 60 10.63 9.24 7.33
CA GLY A 60 9.94 8.25 8.15
C GLY A 60 9.72 6.90 7.43
N PHE A 61 9.74 6.90 6.10
CA PHE A 61 9.73 5.69 5.27
C PHE A 61 11.13 5.09 5.08
N LEU A 62 12.18 5.92 4.94
CA LEU A 62 13.59 5.54 4.78
C LEU A 62 14.21 4.90 6.03
N PHE A 63 14.06 5.54 7.20
CA PHE A 63 14.78 5.14 8.42
C PHE A 63 14.04 4.09 9.28
N LYS A 64 13.05 3.43 8.69
CA LYS A 64 12.23 2.46 9.41
C LYS A 64 12.63 1.03 9.05
N LYS A 65 12.77 0.16 10.05
CA LYS A 65 12.42 -1.25 9.86
C LYS A 65 10.99 -1.25 9.33
N PRO A 66 10.75 -1.64 8.07
CA PRO A 66 9.46 -1.43 7.45
C PRO A 66 8.42 -2.02 8.37
N SER A 67 7.53 -1.16 8.87
CA SER A 67 6.39 -1.58 9.66
C SER A 67 5.73 -2.69 8.86
N LYS A 68 5.78 -3.92 9.37
CA LYS A 68 5.07 -5.08 8.80
C LYS A 68 3.54 -4.91 8.88
N LEU A 69 3.08 -3.67 9.07
CA LEU A 69 1.72 -3.25 9.27
C LEU A 69 0.99 -3.09 7.94
N PHE A 70 1.64 -2.63 6.88
CA PHE A 70 1.04 -2.64 5.54
C PHE A 70 1.54 -3.87 4.76
N LYS A 71 1.09 -5.05 5.20
CA LYS A 71 1.68 -6.37 4.86
C LYS A 71 3.17 -6.46 5.29
N PRO A 72 3.74 -7.67 5.49
CA PRO A 72 5.19 -7.78 5.49
C PRO A 72 5.66 -7.15 4.18
N ASN A 73 6.53 -6.15 4.28
CA ASN A 73 7.25 -5.59 3.15
C ASN A 73 7.52 -6.71 2.14
N ARG A 74 6.90 -6.63 0.96
CA ARG A 74 7.02 -7.70 -0.04
C ARG A 74 8.49 -7.92 -0.38
N VAL A 75 9.24 -6.82 -0.32
CA VAL A 75 10.69 -6.80 -0.33
C VAL A 75 11.17 -6.21 0.99
N ASP A 76 11.88 -7.00 1.79
CA ASP A 76 12.51 -6.55 3.02
C ASP A 76 13.71 -5.66 2.67
N ASN A 77 13.59 -4.34 2.91
CA ASN A 77 14.63 -3.36 2.61
C ASN A 77 15.94 -3.64 3.37
N TRP A 78 15.84 -4.35 4.50
CA TRP A 78 17.00 -4.70 5.33
C TRP A 78 17.59 -6.04 4.97
N LEU A 79 16.96 -6.83 4.09
CA LEU A 79 17.47 -8.15 3.72
C LEU A 79 18.83 -8.04 3.06
N GLY A 80 19.03 -7.08 2.16
CA GLY A 80 20.32 -6.86 1.52
C GLY A 80 21.41 -6.48 2.53
N LEU A 81 21.10 -5.58 3.47
CA LEU A 81 22.03 -5.22 4.55
C LEU A 81 22.30 -6.39 5.50
N ARG A 82 21.30 -7.23 5.77
CA ARG A 82 21.46 -8.42 6.59
C ARG A 82 22.32 -9.46 5.89
N GLN A 83 22.17 -9.63 4.58
CA GLN A 83 23.04 -10.50 3.79
C GLN A 83 24.47 -9.96 3.73
N LEU A 84 24.65 -8.63 3.60
CA LEU A 84 25.97 -8.01 3.69
C LEU A 84 26.62 -8.26 5.06
N ALA A 85 25.88 -8.05 6.16
CA ALA A 85 26.39 -8.33 7.50
C ALA A 85 26.78 -9.80 7.65
N LEU A 86 25.90 -10.73 7.22
CA LEU A 86 26.17 -12.16 7.22
C LEU A 86 27.37 -12.54 6.35
N SER A 87 27.61 -11.84 5.23
CA SER A 87 28.77 -12.10 4.37
C SER A 87 30.10 -11.64 4.97
N THR A 88 30.04 -10.75 5.97
CA THR A 88 31.18 -10.26 6.76
C THR A 88 31.27 -10.94 8.13
N ASP A 89 30.54 -12.04 8.36
CA ASP A 89 30.44 -12.72 9.65
C ASP A 89 30.02 -11.82 10.83
N GLN A 90 29.30 -10.72 10.54
CA GLN A 90 28.76 -9.80 11.54
C GLN A 90 27.23 -9.91 11.62
N THR A 91 26.69 -9.67 12.81
CA THR A 91 25.23 -9.50 12.96
C THR A 91 24.85 -8.09 12.54
N LEU A 92 23.61 -7.90 12.03
CA LEU A 92 23.08 -6.59 11.67
C LEU A 92 22.90 -5.73 12.95
N SER A 93 23.98 -5.09 13.39
CA SER A 93 24.04 -4.22 14.57
C SER A 93 24.01 -2.74 14.17
N PRO A 94 23.56 -1.82 15.04
CA PRO A 94 23.69 -0.37 14.79
C PRO A 94 25.13 0.07 14.58
N GLN A 95 26.09 -0.62 15.21
CA GLN A 95 27.53 -0.39 15.00
C GLN A 95 27.97 -0.75 13.59
N PHE A 96 27.50 -1.88 13.04
CA PHE A 96 27.75 -2.25 11.64
C PHE A 96 27.20 -1.20 10.68
N ILE A 97 25.96 -0.74 10.90
CA ILE A 97 25.35 0.30 10.07
C ILE A 97 26.16 1.61 10.17
N ARG A 98 26.57 2.01 11.38
CA ARG A 98 27.41 3.21 11.58
C ARG A 98 28.76 3.07 10.89
N SER A 99 29.41 1.90 10.99
CA SER A 99 30.69 1.61 10.34
C SER A 99 30.57 1.58 8.82
N LEU A 100 29.42 1.11 8.30
CA LEU A 100 29.12 1.12 6.88
C LEU A 100 28.90 2.56 6.40
N LEU A 101 28.17 3.39 7.17
CA LEU A 101 27.91 4.78 6.83
C LEU A 101 29.14 5.69 6.99
N SER A 102 30.09 5.37 7.88
CA SER A 102 31.33 6.15 8.03
C SER A 102 32.27 5.99 6.83
N ASN A 103 32.16 4.89 6.08
CA ASN A 103 32.94 4.67 4.87
C ASN A 103 32.28 5.38 3.68
N LYS A 104 33.03 6.19 2.91
CA LYS A 104 32.53 6.89 1.72
C LYS A 104 31.82 5.94 0.74
N SER A 105 32.39 4.74 0.53
CA SER A 105 31.80 3.70 -0.32
C SER A 105 30.56 3.06 0.30
N GLY A 106 30.49 2.98 1.63
CA GLY A 106 29.37 2.31 2.29
C GLY A 106 28.07 3.11 2.24
N LEU A 107 28.11 4.45 2.13
CA LEU A 107 26.90 5.24 1.85
C LEU A 107 26.31 4.92 0.47
N ILE A 108 27.16 4.73 -0.54
CA ILE A 108 26.74 4.31 -1.89
C ILE A 108 26.17 2.89 -1.82
N THR A 109 26.84 1.96 -1.12
CA THR A 109 26.35 0.59 -0.92
C THR A 109 24.99 0.56 -0.23
N VAL A 110 24.82 1.30 0.86
CA VAL A 110 23.55 1.41 1.59
C VAL A 110 22.47 1.95 0.66
N THR A 111 22.77 3.00 -0.10
CA THR A 111 21.81 3.60 -1.04
C THR A 111 21.42 2.60 -2.12
N LEU A 112 22.38 1.91 -2.73
CA LEU A 112 22.13 0.96 -3.82
C LEU A 112 21.36 -0.28 -3.33
N VAL A 113 21.57 -0.69 -2.09
CA VAL A 113 20.85 -1.82 -1.48
C VAL A 113 19.43 -1.46 -1.04
N ILE A 114 19.25 -0.28 -0.42
CA ILE A 114 17.96 0.14 0.13
C ILE A 114 17.03 0.72 -0.94
N THR A 115 17.57 1.50 -1.88
CA THR A 115 16.77 2.30 -2.82
C THR A 115 15.87 1.44 -3.72
N PRO A 116 16.32 0.34 -4.35
CA PRO A 116 15.44 -0.43 -5.23
C PRO A 116 14.26 -1.09 -4.50
N PRO A 117 14.44 -1.81 -3.37
CA PRO A 117 13.32 -2.29 -2.55
C PRO A 117 12.38 -1.17 -2.12
N MET A 118 12.94 -0.02 -1.75
CA MET A 118 12.18 1.14 -1.32
C MET A 118 11.34 1.72 -2.46
N LEU A 119 11.91 1.88 -3.66
CA LEU A 119 11.21 2.38 -4.85
C LEU A 119 10.06 1.45 -5.22
N VAL A 120 10.29 0.12 -5.20
CA VAL A 120 9.23 -0.87 -5.46
C VAL A 120 8.09 -0.73 -4.43
N ASN A 121 8.42 -0.62 -3.14
CA ASN A 121 7.41 -0.45 -2.10
C ASN A 121 6.64 0.89 -2.24
N ALA A 122 7.32 1.97 -2.64
CA ALA A 122 6.71 3.27 -2.89
C ALA A 122 5.75 3.21 -4.10
N THR A 123 6.19 2.62 -5.22
CA THR A 123 5.35 2.40 -6.40
C THR A 123 4.13 1.55 -6.08
N LEU A 124 4.28 0.53 -5.23
CA LEU A 124 3.15 -0.30 -4.77
C LEU A 124 2.15 0.48 -3.91
N GLY A 125 2.65 1.32 -2.99
CA GLY A 125 1.80 2.20 -2.20
C GLY A 125 1.03 3.18 -3.10
N PHE A 126 1.74 3.83 -4.02
CA PHE A 126 1.15 4.74 -4.99
C PHE A 126 0.07 4.05 -5.84
N LEU A 127 0.39 2.89 -6.43
CA LEU A 127 -0.56 2.13 -7.26
C LEU A 127 -1.82 1.74 -6.48
N LEU A 128 -1.66 1.31 -5.22
CA LEU A 128 -2.77 0.94 -4.35
C LEU A 128 -3.69 2.14 -4.09
N PHE A 129 -3.14 3.27 -3.66
CA PHE A 129 -3.94 4.46 -3.34
C PHE A 129 -4.60 5.07 -4.58
N THR A 130 -3.87 5.17 -5.69
CA THR A 130 -4.42 5.67 -6.95
C THR A 130 -5.56 4.78 -7.44
N SER A 131 -5.38 3.46 -7.41
CA SER A 131 -6.41 2.51 -7.82
C SER A 131 -7.63 2.58 -6.88
N HIS A 132 -7.42 2.66 -5.56
CA HIS A 132 -8.50 2.83 -4.59
C HIS A 132 -9.32 4.10 -4.84
N SER A 133 -8.66 5.24 -5.10
CA SER A 133 -9.36 6.50 -5.41
C SER A 133 -10.19 6.39 -6.69
N ILE A 134 -9.64 5.81 -7.76
CA ILE A 134 -10.36 5.57 -9.02
C ILE A 134 -11.60 4.70 -8.79
N PHE A 135 -11.45 3.55 -8.10
CA PHE A 135 -12.59 2.68 -7.80
C PHE A 135 -13.62 3.36 -6.90
N SER A 136 -13.18 4.14 -5.90
CA SER A 136 -14.11 4.85 -5.01
C SER A 136 -14.98 5.85 -5.78
N LEU A 137 -14.37 6.60 -6.72
CA LEU A 137 -15.09 7.56 -7.55
C LEU A 137 -16.02 6.86 -8.56
N ALA A 138 -15.55 5.79 -9.19
CA ALA A 138 -16.37 5.01 -10.12
C ALA A 138 -17.58 4.38 -9.41
N LEU A 139 -17.39 3.84 -8.20
CA LEU A 139 -18.48 3.25 -7.40
C LEU A 139 -19.44 4.31 -6.84
N ALA A 140 -18.95 5.50 -6.49
CA ALA A 140 -19.79 6.60 -6.02
C ALA A 140 -20.79 7.09 -7.07
N LYS A 141 -20.51 6.87 -8.37
CA LYS A 141 -21.43 7.18 -9.47
C LYS A 141 -22.55 6.16 -9.66
N LEU A 142 -22.44 4.97 -9.07
CA LEU A 142 -23.50 3.96 -9.20
C LEU A 142 -24.73 4.37 -8.38
N SER A 143 -25.92 4.21 -8.96
CA SER A 143 -27.21 4.54 -8.34
C SER A 143 -27.43 3.84 -6.99
N ILE A 144 -26.84 2.66 -6.79
CA ILE A 144 -26.88 1.92 -5.51
C ILE A 144 -26.24 2.72 -4.37
N PHE A 145 -25.23 3.54 -4.67
CA PHE A 145 -24.51 4.35 -3.68
C PHE A 145 -24.94 5.82 -3.66
N GLN A 146 -25.53 6.31 -4.75
CA GLN A 146 -26.12 7.64 -4.80
C GLN A 146 -27.36 7.67 -3.90
N ARG A 147 -27.37 8.60 -2.95
CA ARG A 147 -28.61 8.94 -2.26
C ARG A 147 -29.54 9.52 -3.31
N LYS A 148 -30.69 8.88 -3.55
CA LYS A 148 -31.75 9.43 -4.38
C LYS A 148 -32.30 10.67 -3.65
N LEU A 149 -31.60 11.80 -3.79
CA LEU A 149 -32.13 13.10 -3.46
C LEU A 149 -33.22 13.33 -4.50
N GLU A 150 -34.46 13.13 -4.09
CA GLU A 150 -35.62 13.62 -4.82
C GLU A 150 -35.54 15.15 -4.79
N THR A 151 -34.73 15.68 -5.70
CA THR A 151 -34.70 17.12 -5.95
C THR A 151 -35.98 17.41 -6.70
N ASP A 152 -36.98 17.94 -6.00
CA ASP A 152 -38.31 18.32 -6.50
C ASP A 152 -38.28 19.45 -7.57
N GLN A 153 -37.10 19.86 -8.01
CA GLN A 153 -36.91 20.88 -9.03
C GLN A 153 -36.14 20.24 -10.19
N GLY A 154 -36.83 20.03 -11.31
CA GLY A 154 -36.38 19.34 -12.53
C GLY A 154 -35.23 20.01 -13.30
N GLU A 155 -34.26 20.59 -12.60
CA GLU A 155 -33.05 21.12 -13.21
C GLU A 155 -32.03 19.99 -13.34
N VAL A 156 -31.94 19.45 -14.56
CA VAL A 156 -30.96 18.44 -14.95
C VAL A 156 -29.57 19.01 -14.70
N THR A 157 -28.97 18.64 -13.58
CA THR A 157 -27.61 19.03 -13.22
C THR A 157 -26.67 18.35 -14.22
N LYS A 158 -25.98 19.16 -15.03
CA LYS A 158 -24.96 18.69 -15.97
C LYS A 158 -24.00 17.79 -15.22
N GLU A 159 -23.78 16.58 -15.75
CA GLU A 159 -22.85 15.62 -15.17
C GLU A 159 -21.48 16.29 -15.01
N ASP A 160 -21.06 16.54 -13.77
CA ASP A 160 -19.73 17.07 -13.51
C ASP A 160 -18.70 16.10 -14.10
N GLU A 161 -18.02 16.55 -15.15
CA GLU A 161 -16.89 15.83 -15.73
C GLU A 161 -15.86 15.52 -14.65
N ILE A 162 -15.30 14.31 -14.69
CA ILE A 162 -14.34 13.82 -13.70
C ILE A 162 -13.02 14.56 -13.89
N ASN A 163 -12.91 15.74 -13.29
CA ASN A 163 -11.66 16.48 -13.26
C ASN A 163 -10.69 15.84 -12.25
N LEU A 164 -9.39 15.94 -12.53
CA LEU A 164 -8.31 15.47 -11.64
C LEU A 164 -8.42 16.10 -10.24
N GLU A 165 -8.95 17.33 -10.17
CA GLU A 165 -9.24 18.01 -8.91
C GLU A 165 -10.29 17.25 -8.08
N THR A 166 -11.35 16.74 -8.70
CA THR A 166 -12.35 15.88 -8.04
C THR A 166 -11.72 14.56 -7.60
N LEU A 167 -10.75 14.05 -8.37
CA LEU A 167 -10.01 12.84 -8.02
C LEU A 167 -9.12 13.02 -6.76
N ILE A 168 -8.57 14.23 -6.59
CA ILE A 168 -7.70 14.59 -5.46
C ILE A 168 -8.52 15.01 -4.23
N ARG A 169 -9.61 15.78 -4.44
CA ARG A 169 -10.46 16.30 -3.36
C ARG A 169 -11.36 15.22 -2.75
N GLY A 170 -11.66 14.17 -3.53
CA GLY A 170 -12.56 13.09 -3.13
C GLY A 170 -14.03 13.44 -3.40
N PRO A 171 -14.92 12.43 -3.38
CA PRO A 171 -16.34 12.65 -3.61
C PRO A 171 -16.94 13.54 -2.52
N THR A 172 -17.65 14.59 -2.93
CA THR A 172 -18.38 15.51 -2.03
C THR A 172 -19.68 14.89 -1.53
N VAL A 173 -20.28 13.97 -2.31
CA VAL A 173 -21.51 13.27 -1.94
C VAL A 173 -21.18 12.15 -0.97
N ILE A 174 -21.74 12.21 0.23
CA ILE A 174 -21.64 11.17 1.24
C ILE A 174 -22.49 9.97 0.77
N PRO A 175 -21.89 8.81 0.46
CA PRO A 175 -22.65 7.65 0.02
C PRO A 175 -23.40 7.01 1.20
N ASN A 176 -24.51 6.32 0.93
CA ASN A 176 -25.34 5.67 1.96
C ASN A 176 -24.59 4.58 2.74
N HIS A 177 -23.71 3.84 2.05
CA HIS A 177 -22.91 2.74 2.62
C HIS A 177 -21.41 2.96 2.35
N PRO A 178 -20.80 3.95 3.02
CA PRO A 178 -19.42 4.35 2.75
C PRO A 178 -18.40 3.28 3.15
N THR A 179 -18.67 2.50 4.19
CA THR A 179 -17.82 1.37 4.59
C THR A 179 -17.84 0.25 3.56
N PHE A 180 -19.01 -0.04 2.99
CA PHE A 180 -19.15 -1.04 1.94
C PHE A 180 -18.48 -0.57 0.64
N LEU A 181 -18.68 0.70 0.27
CA LEU A 181 -18.01 1.33 -0.88
C LEU A 181 -16.49 1.28 -0.72
N SER A 182 -15.96 1.66 0.46
CA SER A 182 -14.53 1.57 0.76
C SER A 182 -14.01 0.13 0.72
N GLY A 183 -14.81 -0.84 1.17
CA GLY A 183 -14.50 -2.26 1.05
C GLY A 183 -14.40 -2.75 -0.39
N ILE A 184 -15.34 -2.38 -1.27
CA ILE A 184 -15.30 -2.77 -2.69
C ILE A 184 -14.15 -2.06 -3.41
N ALA A 185 -13.97 -0.75 -3.17
CA ALA A 185 -12.86 0.00 -3.74
C ALA A 185 -11.50 -0.58 -3.32
N GLY A 186 -11.37 -0.96 -2.05
CA GLY A 186 -10.22 -1.69 -1.52
C GLY A 186 -10.01 -3.04 -2.20
N ALA A 187 -11.08 -3.78 -2.49
CA ALA A 187 -10.99 -5.04 -3.24
C ALA A 187 -10.45 -4.83 -4.65
N GLY A 188 -11.01 -3.85 -5.38
CA GLY A 188 -10.56 -3.49 -6.74
C GLY A 188 -9.10 -3.08 -6.78
N ALA A 189 -8.68 -2.19 -5.86
CA ALA A 189 -7.29 -1.78 -5.73
C ALA A 189 -6.36 -2.98 -5.43
N GLY A 190 -6.82 -3.92 -4.60
CA GLY A 190 -6.09 -5.14 -4.30
C GLY A 190 -5.93 -6.09 -5.50
N VAL A 191 -6.93 -6.18 -6.38
CA VAL A 191 -6.83 -6.93 -7.64
C VAL A 191 -5.78 -6.30 -8.56
N VAL A 192 -5.86 -4.98 -8.79
CA VAL A 192 -4.90 -4.26 -9.66
C VAL A 192 -3.48 -4.42 -9.14
N GLN A 193 -3.27 -4.22 -7.83
CA GLN A 193 -1.96 -4.40 -7.23
C GLN A 193 -1.48 -5.86 -7.30
N GLY A 194 -2.36 -6.83 -7.03
CA GLY A 194 -2.02 -8.25 -7.10
C GLY A 194 -1.61 -8.71 -8.51
N LEU A 195 -2.29 -8.19 -9.54
CA LEU A 195 -1.97 -8.44 -10.94
C LEU A 195 -0.65 -7.77 -11.35
N ALA A 196 -0.51 -6.47 -11.11
CA ALA A 196 0.69 -5.72 -11.47
C ALA A 196 1.94 -6.28 -10.79
N PHE A 197 1.80 -6.80 -9.56
CA PHE A 197 2.93 -7.28 -8.79
C PHE A 197 3.29 -8.74 -9.02
N THR A 198 2.41 -9.59 -9.56
CA THR A 198 2.75 -11.00 -9.79
C THR A 198 4.03 -11.19 -10.62
N PRO A 199 4.23 -10.53 -11.77
CA PRO A 199 5.48 -10.67 -12.51
C PRO A 199 6.68 -10.14 -11.73
N VAL A 200 6.52 -9.01 -11.01
CA VAL A 200 7.57 -8.42 -10.17
C VAL A 200 7.95 -9.36 -9.02
N GLU A 201 7.00 -10.04 -8.40
CA GLU A 201 7.26 -11.02 -7.33
C GLU A 201 8.04 -12.22 -7.87
N ASN A 202 7.73 -12.68 -9.08
CA ASN A 202 8.43 -13.79 -9.71
C ASN A 202 9.85 -13.38 -10.16
N VAL A 203 10.02 -12.19 -10.71
CA VAL A 203 11.35 -11.60 -10.98
C VAL A 203 12.12 -11.43 -9.68
N MET A 204 11.51 -10.89 -8.63
CA MET A 204 12.17 -10.69 -7.35
C MET A 204 12.53 -12.02 -6.70
N ARG A 205 11.70 -13.07 -6.80
CA ARG A 205 12.04 -14.40 -6.30
C ARG A 205 13.19 -15.02 -7.08
N PHE A 206 13.19 -14.88 -8.40
CA PHE A 206 14.29 -15.31 -9.25
C PHE A 206 15.58 -14.55 -8.90
N VAL A 207 15.47 -13.23 -8.72
CA VAL A 207 16.57 -12.38 -8.27
C VAL A 207 17.00 -12.79 -6.87
N GLN A 208 16.11 -13.05 -5.92
CA GLN A 208 16.43 -13.51 -4.57
C GLN A 208 17.14 -14.86 -4.56
N GLN A 209 16.71 -15.79 -5.41
CA GLN A 209 17.42 -17.05 -5.65
C GLN A 209 18.82 -16.80 -6.24
N SER A 210 18.99 -15.77 -7.07
CA SER A 210 20.29 -15.31 -7.54
C SER A 210 20.99 -14.28 -6.63
N THR A 211 20.39 -13.84 -5.50
CA THR A 211 20.92 -12.76 -4.65
C THR A 211 22.05 -13.26 -3.76
N MET A 212 22.22 -14.59 -3.61
CA MET A 212 23.51 -15.15 -3.20
C MET A 212 24.66 -14.66 -4.10
N SER A 213 24.39 -14.34 -5.37
CA SER A 213 25.33 -13.66 -6.27
C SER A 213 25.40 -12.14 -6.03
N TRP A 214 24.31 -11.46 -5.65
CA TRP A 214 24.34 -10.02 -5.36
C TRP A 214 25.16 -9.68 -4.11
N ALA A 215 25.04 -10.46 -3.04
CA ALA A 215 25.83 -10.25 -1.83
C ALA A 215 27.33 -10.43 -2.13
N THR A 216 27.69 -11.44 -2.92
CA THR A 216 29.07 -11.67 -3.36
C THR A 216 29.57 -10.59 -4.34
N LEU A 217 28.72 -10.08 -5.23
CA LEU A 217 29.04 -8.99 -6.14
C LEU A 217 29.19 -7.64 -5.42
N LEU A 218 28.33 -7.35 -4.45
CA LEU A 218 28.47 -6.16 -3.59
C LEU A 218 29.68 -6.28 -2.68
N ALA A 219 29.96 -7.45 -2.11
CA ALA A 219 31.16 -7.67 -1.33
C ALA A 219 32.43 -7.48 -2.18
N ARG A 220 32.43 -7.97 -3.43
CA ARG A 220 33.51 -7.71 -4.40
C ARG A 220 33.62 -6.23 -4.77
N PHE A 221 32.51 -5.54 -5.02
CA PHE A 221 32.51 -4.12 -5.37
C PHE A 221 33.02 -3.23 -4.23
N VAL A 222 32.76 -3.63 -2.99
CA VAL A 222 33.21 -2.89 -1.79
C VAL A 222 34.61 -3.35 -1.33
N ASN A 223 35.30 -4.19 -2.13
CA ASN A 223 36.60 -4.79 -1.78
C ASN A 223 36.60 -5.42 -0.37
N LEU A 224 35.47 -5.95 0.07
CA LEU A 224 35.39 -6.67 1.34
C LEU A 224 36.07 -8.03 1.16
N PRO A 225 36.92 -8.47 2.11
CA PRO A 225 37.52 -9.80 2.06
C PRO A 225 36.41 -10.84 2.16
N VAL A 226 36.06 -11.45 1.02
CA VAL A 226 35.02 -12.47 0.97
C VAL A 226 35.67 -13.81 1.33
N SER A 227 35.28 -14.37 2.47
CA SER A 227 35.64 -15.75 2.85
C SER A 227 35.26 -16.72 1.72
N ASN A 228 36.18 -17.62 1.36
CA ASN A 228 36.00 -18.59 0.27
C ASN A 228 34.79 -19.48 0.52
N PHE A 229 33.63 -19.16 -0.07
CA PHE A 229 32.47 -20.03 -0.03
C PHE A 229 32.75 -21.30 -0.84
N PRO A 230 32.31 -22.49 -0.36
CA PRO A 230 32.52 -23.75 -1.07
C PRO A 230 31.89 -23.68 -2.46
N SER A 231 32.66 -24.08 -3.47
CA SER A 231 32.40 -24.04 -4.92
C SER A 231 31.23 -24.93 -5.41
N ALA A 232 30.15 -25.05 -4.63
CA ALA A 232 29.02 -25.94 -4.90
C ALA A 232 28.08 -25.45 -6.02
N PHE A 233 28.38 -24.34 -6.69
CA PHE A 233 27.67 -23.87 -7.88
C PHE A 233 28.65 -23.76 -9.06
N SER A 234 28.46 -24.63 -10.05
CA SER A 234 29.35 -24.81 -11.20
C SER A 234 29.48 -23.55 -12.07
N SER A 235 30.62 -23.48 -12.77
CA SER A 235 31.23 -22.40 -13.55
C SER A 235 30.44 -21.82 -14.74
N VAL A 236 29.12 -22.05 -14.83
CA VAL A 236 28.26 -21.57 -15.93
C VAL A 236 27.22 -20.56 -15.44
N GLN A 237 27.57 -19.73 -14.46
CA GLN A 237 26.70 -18.61 -14.05
C GLN A 237 27.25 -17.25 -14.53
N PRO A 238 26.39 -16.36 -15.04
CA PRO A 238 26.79 -15.08 -15.63
C PRO A 238 27.52 -14.18 -14.63
N ILE A 239 28.59 -13.55 -15.12
CA ILE A 239 29.62 -12.85 -14.33
C ILE A 239 29.08 -11.61 -13.59
N THR A 240 27.91 -11.07 -13.96
CA THR A 240 27.30 -9.90 -13.30
C THR A 240 25.78 -10.05 -13.14
N PRO A 241 25.14 -9.43 -12.14
CA PRO A 241 23.72 -9.60 -11.87
C PRO A 241 22.89 -8.85 -12.91
N PHE A 242 23.41 -7.73 -13.40
CA PHE A 242 22.83 -7.02 -14.53
C PHE A 242 22.89 -7.88 -15.78
N GLN A 243 23.96 -8.67 -15.98
CA GLN A 243 24.01 -9.65 -17.05
C GLN A 243 23.13 -10.87 -16.77
N ALA A 244 22.90 -11.27 -15.52
CA ALA A 244 21.90 -12.29 -15.17
C ALA A 244 20.48 -11.82 -15.47
N VAL A 245 20.18 -10.55 -15.16
CA VAL A 245 18.90 -9.89 -15.47
C VAL A 245 18.77 -9.68 -16.98
N LYS A 246 19.82 -9.19 -17.64
CA LYS A 246 19.85 -9.03 -19.10
C LYS A 246 19.75 -10.38 -19.80
N ASN A 247 20.44 -11.41 -19.31
CA ASN A 247 20.32 -12.78 -19.81
C ASN A 247 18.98 -13.38 -19.48
N LEU A 248 18.36 -13.05 -18.35
CA LEU A 248 17.00 -13.45 -18.04
C LEU A 248 16.06 -12.86 -19.09
N PHE A 249 16.08 -11.54 -19.29
CA PHE A 249 15.25 -10.85 -20.28
C PHE A 249 15.59 -11.21 -21.74
N ALA A 250 16.85 -11.53 -22.04
CA ALA A 250 17.31 -11.94 -23.37
C ALA A 250 17.11 -13.44 -23.64
N SER A 251 17.03 -14.27 -22.60
CA SER A 251 16.83 -15.70 -22.76
C SER A 251 15.49 -15.95 -23.44
N LYS A 252 15.48 -16.90 -24.38
CA LYS A 252 14.23 -17.41 -24.97
C LYS A 252 13.28 -17.93 -23.89
N THR A 253 13.79 -18.22 -22.69
CA THR A 253 13.06 -18.58 -21.47
C THR A 253 12.08 -17.49 -21.02
N TRP A 254 12.45 -16.21 -21.03
CA TRP A 254 11.52 -15.11 -20.68
C TRP A 254 10.29 -15.09 -21.60
N LYS A 255 10.50 -15.25 -22.91
CA LYS A 255 9.42 -15.26 -23.91
C LYS A 255 8.62 -16.57 -23.93
N LYS A 256 9.23 -17.71 -23.59
CA LYS A 256 8.58 -19.03 -23.66
C LYS A 256 7.86 -19.43 -22.38
N GLU A 257 8.29 -18.95 -21.22
CA GLU A 257 7.65 -19.34 -19.96
C GLU A 257 6.37 -18.54 -19.72
N LYS A 258 5.20 -19.15 -20.00
CA LYS A 258 3.90 -18.68 -19.47
C LYS A 258 3.83 -18.73 -17.93
N ASN A 259 4.91 -19.16 -17.25
CA ASN A 259 4.98 -19.36 -15.81
C ASN A 259 5.07 -18.06 -15.00
N TRP A 260 5.35 -16.90 -15.61
CA TRP A 260 5.43 -15.61 -14.89
C TRP A 260 4.13 -15.17 -14.24
N TRP A 261 2.99 -15.68 -14.72
CA TRP A 261 1.69 -15.43 -14.12
C TRP A 261 1.28 -16.57 -13.18
N LYS A 262 2.09 -17.61 -12.99
CA LYS A 262 1.66 -18.75 -12.19
C LYS A 262 1.40 -18.34 -10.74
N GLY A 263 0.22 -18.71 -10.24
CA GLY A 263 -0.25 -18.31 -8.92
C GLY A 263 -0.80 -16.87 -8.82
N TRP A 264 -0.90 -16.12 -9.92
CA TRP A 264 -1.45 -14.76 -9.92
C TRP A 264 -2.86 -14.71 -9.32
N LYS A 265 -3.70 -15.70 -9.61
CA LYS A 265 -5.09 -15.76 -9.12
C LYS A 265 -5.16 -15.75 -7.60
N TRP A 266 -4.29 -16.52 -6.94
CA TRP A 266 -4.23 -16.56 -5.48
C TRP A 266 -3.63 -15.30 -4.89
N ALA A 267 -2.64 -14.71 -5.57
CA ALA A 267 -2.07 -13.43 -5.16
C ALA A 267 -3.11 -12.30 -5.24
N ALA A 268 -3.83 -12.21 -6.37
CA ALA A 268 -4.91 -11.25 -6.59
C ALA A 268 -6.07 -11.45 -5.61
N ALA A 269 -6.56 -12.69 -5.43
CA ALA A 269 -7.63 -12.98 -4.47
C ALA A 269 -7.23 -12.59 -3.03
N ARG A 270 -6.03 -13.03 -2.59
CA ARG A 270 -5.47 -12.64 -1.29
C ARG A 270 -5.45 -11.13 -1.11
N ASP A 271 -4.98 -10.42 -2.14
CA ASP A 271 -4.78 -8.99 -2.06
C ASP A 271 -6.12 -8.24 -2.11
N ALA A 272 -7.07 -8.67 -2.93
CA ALA A 272 -8.44 -8.17 -2.98
C ALA A 272 -9.14 -8.30 -1.62
N PHE A 273 -9.26 -9.51 -1.07
CA PHE A 273 -9.94 -9.72 0.22
C PHE A 273 -9.20 -9.05 1.38
N GLY A 274 -7.86 -9.08 1.36
CA GLY A 274 -7.05 -8.43 2.38
C GLY A 274 -7.24 -6.91 2.38
N TYR A 275 -7.18 -6.26 1.21
CA TYR A 275 -7.35 -4.81 1.12
C TYR A 275 -8.80 -4.36 1.29
N SER A 276 -9.77 -5.13 0.81
CA SER A 276 -11.19 -4.89 1.06
C SER A 276 -11.47 -4.74 2.56
N CYS A 277 -11.03 -5.74 3.34
CA CYS A 277 -11.25 -5.70 4.77
C CYS A 277 -10.40 -4.65 5.48
N PHE A 278 -9.20 -4.38 4.98
CA PHE A 278 -8.34 -3.31 5.50
C PHE A 278 -9.03 -1.95 5.38
N PHE A 279 -9.48 -1.58 4.18
CA PHE A 279 -10.10 -0.28 3.91
C PHE A 279 -11.45 -0.13 4.60
N ALA A 280 -12.28 -1.17 4.62
CA ALA A 280 -13.54 -1.17 5.38
C ALA A 280 -13.30 -0.94 6.88
N ALA A 281 -12.38 -1.67 7.51
CA ALA A 281 -12.06 -1.48 8.93
C ALA A 281 -11.42 -0.11 9.20
N PHE A 282 -10.61 0.39 8.27
CA PHE A 282 -9.99 1.70 8.37
C PHE A 282 -11.02 2.84 8.27
N ASP A 283 -12.01 2.74 7.37
CA ASP A 283 -13.13 3.69 7.27
C ASP A 283 -13.96 3.73 8.56
N VAL A 284 -14.31 2.57 9.13
CA VAL A 284 -15.00 2.49 10.43
C VAL A 284 -14.18 3.18 11.51
N THR A 285 -12.88 2.89 11.58
CA THR A 285 -11.98 3.50 12.56
C THR A 285 -11.91 5.01 12.38
N ARG A 286 -11.83 5.51 11.14
CA ARG A 286 -11.79 6.95 10.87
C ARG A 286 -13.03 7.65 11.43
N ARG A 287 -14.21 7.07 11.25
CA ARG A 287 -15.48 7.59 11.82
C ARG A 287 -15.46 7.57 13.35
N VAL A 288 -15.00 6.47 13.94
CA VAL A 288 -14.86 6.36 15.41
C VAL A 288 -13.87 7.42 15.92
N GLY A 289 -12.76 7.65 15.22
CA GLY A 289 -11.80 8.70 15.54
C GLY A 289 -12.43 10.09 15.52
N LEU A 290 -13.30 10.37 14.54
CA LEU A 290 -14.08 11.61 14.51
C LEU A 290 -15.02 11.71 15.71
N ARG A 291 -15.74 10.64 16.10
CA ARG A 291 -16.60 10.58 17.30
C ARG A 291 -15.81 10.79 18.60
N VAL A 292 -14.62 10.19 18.69
CA VAL A 292 -13.70 10.38 19.82
C VAL A 292 -13.25 11.84 19.91
N LYS A 293 -12.95 12.50 18.78
CA LYS A 293 -12.63 13.94 18.77
C LYS A 293 -13.75 14.78 19.41
N GLN A 294 -15.01 14.43 19.13
CA GLN A 294 -16.21 15.11 19.69
C GLN A 294 -16.26 14.95 21.20
N PHE A 295 -16.02 13.73 21.69
CA PHE A 295 -16.04 13.42 23.12
C PHE A 295 -15.03 14.24 23.94
N TYR A 296 -13.89 14.61 23.33
CA TYR A 296 -12.86 15.44 23.97
C TYR A 296 -13.02 16.95 23.73
N GLY A 297 -14.22 17.42 23.41
CA GLY A 297 -14.53 18.85 23.26
C GLY A 297 -14.04 19.47 21.95
N GLY A 298 -13.83 18.64 20.92
CA GLY A 298 -13.62 19.14 19.57
C GLY A 298 -14.95 19.56 18.95
N ASP A 299 -15.11 20.85 18.66
CA ASP A 299 -16.26 21.36 17.92
C ASP A 299 -16.36 20.66 16.56
N ILE A 300 -17.53 20.10 16.26
CA ILE A 300 -17.78 19.40 15.00
C ILE A 300 -18.39 20.41 14.05
N GLN A 301 -17.96 20.41 12.79
CA GLN A 301 -18.82 20.93 11.73
C GLN A 301 -20.15 20.16 11.76
N GLN A 302 -21.22 20.88 12.14
CA GLN A 302 -22.56 20.38 12.45
C GLN A 302 -23.19 19.50 11.33
N GLU A 303 -22.65 19.53 10.11
CA GLU A 303 -23.10 18.72 8.95
C GLU A 303 -23.11 17.21 9.17
N TRP A 304 -22.25 16.65 10.03
CA TRP A 304 -22.15 15.19 10.19
C TRP A 304 -23.20 14.57 11.14
N ILE A 305 -23.95 15.39 11.89
CA ILE A 305 -24.93 14.91 12.89
C ILE A 305 -26.25 14.48 12.21
N ASN A 306 -26.53 14.96 11.00
CA ASN A 306 -27.77 14.68 10.26
C ASN A 306 -27.90 13.25 9.70
N LEU A 307 -27.04 12.31 10.09
CA LEU A 307 -27.09 10.92 9.63
C LEU A 307 -27.87 9.98 10.57
N GLY A 308 -28.30 10.46 11.75
CA GLY A 308 -28.93 9.61 12.78
C GLY A 308 -30.41 9.89 13.06
N ASP A 309 -30.84 11.15 13.04
CA ASP A 309 -32.20 11.53 13.43
C ASP A 309 -33.02 12.00 12.23
N SER A 310 -33.55 11.03 11.48
CA SER A 310 -34.68 11.24 10.58
C SER A 310 -35.97 11.24 11.41
N GLN A 311 -36.25 12.32 12.15
CA GLN A 311 -37.60 12.78 12.54
C GLN A 311 -37.49 13.95 13.53
N CYS A 312 -37.64 15.18 13.05
CA CYS A 312 -38.56 16.19 13.61
C CYS A 312 -38.38 17.57 12.95
N SER A 313 -39.41 17.94 12.18
CA SER A 313 -39.97 19.27 11.90
C SER A 313 -39.02 20.46 11.59
N PRO A 314 -39.13 21.06 10.39
CA PRO A 314 -38.42 22.28 10.05
C PRO A 314 -39.15 23.49 10.65
N LYS A 315 -38.55 24.17 11.62
CA LYS A 315 -38.83 25.59 11.87
C LYS A 315 -37.63 26.39 11.40
N THR A 316 -37.83 27.04 10.27
CA THR A 316 -36.94 27.95 9.56
C THR A 316 -36.35 28.99 10.51
N ARG A 317 -35.16 28.72 11.06
CA ARG A 317 -34.29 29.76 11.62
C ARG A 317 -33.09 29.89 10.70
N THR A 318 -33.15 30.90 9.85
CA THR A 318 -32.04 31.43 9.07
C THR A 318 -30.99 31.98 10.04
N ILE A 319 -30.12 31.10 10.53
CA ILE A 319 -28.93 31.51 11.28
C ILE A 319 -27.91 31.99 10.24
N ALA A 320 -27.75 33.31 10.14
CA ALA A 320 -26.73 33.92 9.32
C ALA A 320 -25.35 33.43 9.78
N TYR A 321 -24.73 32.56 8.97
CA TYR A 321 -23.41 32.02 9.22
C TYR A 321 -22.38 33.15 9.06
N ARG A 322 -21.99 33.77 10.18
CA ARG A 322 -20.90 34.75 10.18
C ARG A 322 -19.58 33.94 10.16
N PRO A 323 -18.76 33.98 9.10
CA PRO A 323 -17.45 33.35 9.12
C PRO A 323 -16.57 34.14 10.09
N CYS A 324 -16.59 33.74 11.37
CA CYS A 324 -15.70 34.29 12.37
C CYS A 324 -14.29 33.76 12.09
N LEU A 325 -13.34 34.68 11.87
CA LEU A 325 -11.94 34.35 11.57
C LEU A 325 -11.23 33.62 12.72
N ASP A 326 -11.85 33.55 13.90
CA ASP A 326 -11.28 32.99 15.13
C ASP A 326 -11.97 31.67 15.51
N ARG A 327 -12.02 30.69 14.60
CA ARG A 327 -12.44 29.34 15.01
C ARG A 327 -11.42 28.79 16.02
N PRO A 328 -11.83 28.48 17.26
CA PRO A 328 -10.91 27.93 18.25
C PRO A 328 -10.38 26.61 17.73
N GLN A 329 -9.05 26.51 17.59
CA GLN A 329 -8.39 25.27 17.19
C GLN A 329 -8.82 24.16 18.15
N ALA A 330 -9.17 23.00 17.59
CA ALA A 330 -9.55 21.85 18.41
C ALA A 330 -8.49 21.57 19.49
N PRO A 331 -8.89 21.32 20.75
CA PRO A 331 -7.95 21.11 21.84
C PRO A 331 -6.97 19.98 21.48
N VAL A 332 -5.70 20.15 21.85
CA VAL A 332 -4.61 19.19 21.52
C VAL A 332 -4.97 17.77 21.96
N LYS A 333 -5.67 17.64 23.10
CA LYS A 333 -6.17 16.36 23.62
C LYS A 333 -7.12 15.65 22.64
N ALA A 334 -8.04 16.38 22.00
CA ALA A 334 -8.97 15.81 21.03
C ALA A 334 -8.26 15.34 19.74
N ARG A 335 -7.30 16.13 19.23
CA ARG A 335 -6.47 15.76 18.07
C ARG A 335 -5.64 14.51 18.36
N LEU A 336 -5.02 14.47 19.54
CA LEU A 336 -4.24 13.31 19.97
C LEU A 336 -5.11 12.05 20.10
N ALA A 337 -6.29 12.16 20.72
CA ALA A 337 -7.22 11.04 20.87
C ALA A 337 -7.72 10.51 19.52
N GLN A 338 -8.06 11.40 18.58
CA GLN A 338 -8.41 11.04 17.20
C GLN A 338 -7.26 10.30 16.51
N ALA A 339 -6.04 10.84 16.59
CA ALA A 339 -4.86 10.25 15.96
C ALA A 339 -4.54 8.87 16.54
N VAL A 340 -4.57 8.69 17.87
CA VAL A 340 -4.40 7.38 18.53
C VAL A 340 -5.46 6.39 18.06
N THR A 341 -6.71 6.82 17.95
CA THR A 341 -7.81 5.96 17.47
C THR A 341 -7.58 5.51 16.03
N ILE A 342 -7.17 6.41 15.13
CA ILE A 342 -6.88 6.08 13.73
C ILE A 342 -5.69 5.12 13.63
N VAL A 343 -4.62 5.37 14.38
CA VAL A 343 -3.43 4.50 14.38
C VAL A 343 -3.76 3.10 14.91
N THR A 344 -4.53 3.01 15.99
CA THR A 344 -4.94 1.73 16.59
C THR A 344 -5.85 0.94 15.66
N GLY A 345 -6.81 1.57 15.00
CA GLY A 345 -7.61 0.85 14.01
C GLY A 345 -6.87 0.52 12.72
N GLY A 346 -5.85 1.30 12.32
CA GLY A 346 -4.92 0.89 11.27
C GLY A 346 -4.17 -0.41 11.60
N ILE A 347 -3.77 -0.59 12.88
CA ILE A 347 -3.20 -1.85 13.38
C ILE A 347 -4.22 -2.98 13.29
N LEU A 348 -5.44 -2.74 13.77
CA LEU A 348 -6.51 -3.75 13.77
C LEU A 348 -6.88 -4.18 12.35
N ALA A 349 -7.07 -3.23 11.44
CA ALA A 349 -7.32 -3.44 10.03
C ALA A 349 -6.21 -4.28 9.38
N SER A 350 -4.94 -4.01 9.70
CA SER A 350 -3.81 -4.83 9.24
C SER A 350 -3.87 -6.28 9.72
N VAL A 351 -4.19 -6.48 11.01
CA VAL A 351 -4.32 -7.82 11.59
C VAL A 351 -5.45 -8.57 10.89
N LEU A 352 -6.59 -7.93 10.67
CA LEU A 352 -7.75 -8.49 10.02
C LEU A 352 -7.46 -8.87 8.55
N ALA A 353 -6.84 -7.97 7.80
CA ALA A 353 -6.38 -8.23 6.43
C ALA A 353 -5.41 -9.42 6.35
N GLN A 354 -4.54 -9.60 7.35
CA GLN A 354 -3.65 -10.76 7.42
C GLN A 354 -4.42 -12.05 7.71
N ILE A 355 -5.40 -12.03 8.61
CA ILE A 355 -6.22 -13.20 8.93
C ILE A 355 -6.95 -13.66 7.67
N ILE A 356 -7.60 -12.74 6.97
CA ILE A 356 -8.37 -13.01 5.75
C ILE A 356 -7.46 -13.43 4.59
N GLY A 357 -6.27 -12.86 4.47
CA GLY A 357 -5.31 -13.23 3.41
C GLY A 357 -4.59 -14.57 3.61
N ARG A 358 -4.67 -15.20 4.80
CA ARG A 358 -3.93 -16.43 5.11
C ARG A 358 -4.33 -17.64 4.25
N PRO A 359 -5.62 -18.00 4.13
CA PRO A 359 -6.03 -19.18 3.37
C PRO A 359 -5.49 -19.12 1.93
N PHE A 360 -5.60 -17.97 1.27
CA PHE A 360 -5.09 -17.75 -0.08
C PHE A 360 -3.57 -17.90 -0.19
N ARG A 361 -2.80 -17.46 0.82
CA ARG A 361 -1.33 -17.69 0.86
C ARG A 361 -0.99 -19.17 0.97
N ILE A 362 -1.77 -19.92 1.74
CA ILE A 362 -1.56 -21.36 1.93
C ILE A 362 -1.90 -22.11 0.63
N CYS A 363 -3.01 -21.78 -0.02
CA CYS A 363 -3.34 -22.25 -1.36
C CYS A 363 -2.22 -21.97 -2.37
N GLN A 364 -1.70 -20.73 -2.40
CA GLN A 364 -0.58 -20.34 -3.25
C GLN A 364 0.67 -21.20 -2.97
N ARG A 365 0.98 -21.44 -1.69
CA ARG A 365 2.14 -22.26 -1.28
C ARG A 365 1.96 -23.73 -1.68
N ILE A 366 0.80 -24.32 -1.45
CA ILE A 366 0.50 -25.72 -1.82
C ILE A 366 0.70 -25.91 -3.32
N MET A 367 0.18 -24.99 -4.14
CA MET A 367 0.35 -25.06 -5.59
C MET A 367 1.81 -24.93 -6.04
N MET A 368 2.60 -24.08 -5.40
CA MET A 368 4.03 -23.96 -5.72
C MET A 368 4.81 -25.23 -5.34
N LEU A 369 4.48 -25.86 -4.20
CA LEU A 369 5.13 -27.11 -3.78
C LEU A 369 4.77 -28.28 -4.70
N ASP A 370 3.51 -28.41 -5.08
CA ASP A 370 3.05 -29.42 -6.04
C ASP A 370 3.76 -29.25 -7.39
N GLU A 371 3.88 -28.02 -7.89
CA GLU A 371 4.65 -27.75 -9.10
C GLU A 371 6.11 -28.15 -8.98
N PHE A 372 6.77 -27.78 -7.88
CA PHE A 372 8.17 -28.12 -7.65
C PHE A 372 8.38 -29.64 -7.65
N GLN A 373 7.45 -30.39 -7.03
CA GLN A 373 7.47 -31.85 -7.05
C GLN A 373 7.30 -32.41 -8.47
N ARG A 374 6.35 -31.87 -9.26
CA ARG A 374 6.15 -32.29 -10.66
C ARG A 374 7.39 -32.03 -11.52
N ILE A 375 8.04 -30.89 -11.35
CA ILE A 375 9.28 -30.56 -12.07
C ILE A 375 10.40 -31.53 -11.67
N LYS A 376 10.55 -31.83 -10.37
CA LYS A 376 11.55 -32.78 -9.89
C LYS A 376 11.33 -34.17 -10.47
N VAL A 377 10.09 -34.67 -10.48
CA VAL A 377 9.75 -35.98 -11.06
C VAL A 377 10.04 -36.02 -12.56
N ARG A 378 9.68 -34.97 -13.32
CA ARG A 378 10.01 -34.89 -14.75
C ARG A 378 11.52 -34.88 -15.01
N ASN A 379 12.29 -34.14 -14.22
CA ASN A 379 13.74 -34.06 -14.40
C ASN A 379 14.39 -35.41 -14.10
N LEU A 380 13.95 -36.12 -13.06
CA LEU A 380 14.42 -37.47 -12.75
C LEU A 380 14.05 -38.46 -13.86
N GLN A 381 12.83 -38.38 -14.39
CA GLN A 381 12.40 -39.21 -15.51
C GLN A 381 13.22 -38.94 -16.78
N ALA A 382 13.51 -37.68 -17.09
CA ALA A 382 14.36 -37.31 -18.23
C ALA A 382 15.81 -37.81 -18.05
N GLN A 383 16.34 -37.76 -16.83
CA GLN A 383 17.66 -38.32 -16.52
C GLN A 383 17.69 -39.84 -16.70
N MET A 384 16.68 -40.55 -16.21
CA MET A 384 16.57 -42.02 -16.41
C MET A 384 16.45 -42.39 -17.89
N GLN A 385 15.67 -41.64 -18.67
CA GLN A 385 15.59 -41.83 -20.12
C GLN A 385 16.91 -41.59 -20.84
N SER A 386 17.74 -40.66 -20.36
CA SER A 386 19.05 -40.41 -20.95
C SER A 386 20.11 -41.47 -20.60
N GLN A 387 19.96 -42.17 -19.47
CA GLN A 387 20.90 -43.21 -19.04
C GLN A 387 20.56 -44.62 -19.56
N THR A 388 19.29 -44.89 -19.84
CA THR A 388 18.87 -46.23 -20.29
C THR A 388 19.05 -46.34 -21.80
N GLN A 389 20.14 -46.99 -22.23
CA GLN A 389 20.36 -47.33 -23.64
C GLN A 389 19.21 -48.17 -24.21
N PRO A 390 18.90 -48.06 -25.52
CA PRO A 390 17.70 -48.60 -26.14
C PRO A 390 17.79 -50.11 -26.37
N GLN A 391 17.86 -50.92 -25.31
CA GLN A 391 17.78 -52.37 -25.44
C GLN A 391 16.75 -52.95 -24.47
N SER A 392 15.74 -53.57 -25.07
CA SER A 392 14.57 -54.27 -24.51
C SER A 392 13.36 -53.41 -24.11
N ILE A 393 12.34 -53.52 -24.97
CA ILE A 393 10.95 -53.09 -24.80
C ILE A 393 10.38 -53.87 -23.60
N SER A 394 10.42 -53.27 -22.41
CA SER A 394 9.58 -53.72 -21.30
C SER A 394 8.59 -52.62 -20.96
N THR A 395 7.32 -53.00 -21.03
CA THR A 395 6.12 -52.24 -20.72
C THR A 395 6.25 -51.62 -19.33
N PHE A 396 6.75 -50.38 -19.26
CA PHE A 396 6.59 -49.58 -18.05
C PHE A 396 5.09 -49.40 -17.81
N PRO A 397 4.60 -49.72 -16.61
CA PRO A 397 3.18 -49.59 -16.33
C PRO A 397 2.81 -48.12 -16.50
N GLU A 398 1.90 -47.86 -17.42
CA GLU A 398 1.13 -46.63 -17.60
C GLU A 398 0.20 -46.37 -16.41
N ALA A 399 0.64 -46.79 -15.21
CA ALA A 399 -0.06 -46.65 -13.97
C ALA A 399 0.10 -45.21 -13.49
N LEU A 400 -1.05 -44.55 -13.38
CA LEU A 400 -1.30 -43.26 -12.72
C LEU A 400 -1.20 -42.01 -13.61
N HIS A 401 -1.70 -42.09 -14.85
CA HIS A 401 -2.40 -40.93 -15.44
C HIS A 401 -3.80 -40.73 -14.82
N ASN A 402 -3.92 -40.94 -13.51
CA ASN A 402 -5.17 -40.77 -12.78
C ASN A 402 -5.44 -39.27 -12.67
N ARG A 403 -6.53 -38.86 -13.34
CA ARG A 403 -7.24 -37.57 -13.26
C ARG A 403 -6.79 -36.76 -12.04
N HIS A 404 -5.78 -35.92 -12.23
CA HIS A 404 -5.13 -35.23 -11.12
C HIS A 404 -6.16 -34.35 -10.42
N SER A 405 -6.54 -34.75 -9.21
CA SER A 405 -7.29 -33.89 -8.31
C SER A 405 -6.48 -32.61 -8.07
N HIS A 406 -7.18 -31.49 -7.91
CA HIS A 406 -6.50 -30.21 -7.65
C HIS A 406 -5.75 -30.36 -6.31
N PRO A 407 -4.46 -30.03 -6.21
CA PRO A 407 -3.64 -30.33 -5.01
C PRO A 407 -4.19 -29.69 -3.74
N ILE A 408 -4.92 -28.57 -3.89
CA ILE A 408 -5.63 -27.92 -2.79
C ILE A 408 -6.78 -28.78 -2.25
N LEU A 409 -7.55 -29.41 -3.14
CA LEU A 409 -8.63 -30.31 -2.76
C LEU A 409 -8.09 -31.56 -2.08
N ASP A 410 -6.93 -32.07 -2.51
CA ASP A 410 -6.28 -33.21 -1.85
C ASP A 410 -5.85 -32.86 -0.43
N VAL A 411 -5.21 -31.70 -0.23
CA VAL A 411 -4.85 -31.22 1.11
C VAL A 411 -6.10 -30.98 1.96
N TYR A 412 -7.15 -30.41 1.38
CA TYR A 412 -8.43 -30.21 2.07
C TYR A 412 -9.08 -31.55 2.47
N ARG A 413 -9.08 -32.54 1.58
CA ARG A 413 -9.66 -33.87 1.82
C ARG A 413 -8.87 -34.64 2.89
N GLN A 414 -7.54 -34.54 2.86
CA GLN A 414 -6.67 -35.28 3.79
C GLN A 414 -6.56 -34.62 5.17
N LYS A 415 -6.54 -33.28 5.23
CA LYS A 415 -6.20 -32.53 6.46
C LYS A 415 -7.30 -31.57 6.92
N GLY A 416 -8.40 -31.44 6.18
CA GLY A 416 -9.51 -30.53 6.46
C GLY A 416 -9.16 -29.05 6.27
N LEU A 417 -9.92 -28.17 6.94
CA LEU A 417 -9.71 -26.71 6.94
C LEU A 417 -8.51 -26.26 7.79
N ARG A 418 -8.04 -27.12 8.70
CA ARG A 418 -7.03 -26.77 9.71
C ARG A 418 -5.73 -26.18 9.12
N PRO A 419 -5.14 -26.74 8.04
CA PRO A 419 -3.92 -26.18 7.45
C PRO A 419 -4.11 -24.79 6.84
N PHE A 420 -5.32 -24.41 6.45
CA PHE A 420 -5.64 -23.13 5.81
C PHE A 420 -5.82 -21.99 6.83
N ILE A 421 -6.18 -22.33 8.07
CA ILE A 421 -6.42 -21.36 9.14
C ILE A 421 -5.19 -21.25 10.06
N GLN A 422 -4.51 -22.37 10.34
CA GLN A 422 -3.38 -22.40 11.26
C GLN A 422 -2.15 -21.71 10.67
N SER A 423 -1.48 -20.90 11.49
CA SER A 423 -0.25 -20.24 11.08
C SER A 423 0.84 -21.29 10.87
N SER A 424 1.53 -21.24 9.74
CA SER A 424 2.67 -22.14 9.46
C SER A 424 3.80 -22.05 10.50
N ALA A 425 3.94 -20.90 11.16
CA ALA A 425 4.85 -20.75 12.31
C ALA A 425 4.42 -21.59 13.53
N GLN A 426 3.11 -21.84 13.66
CA GLN A 426 2.55 -22.66 14.73
C GLN A 426 2.75 -24.16 14.46
N ILE A 427 2.86 -24.58 13.20
CA ILE A 427 3.15 -25.98 12.86
C ILE A 427 4.60 -26.33 13.21
N GLN A 428 5.55 -25.42 12.92
CA GLN A 428 6.95 -25.58 13.34
C GLN A 428 7.11 -25.48 14.85
N SER A 429 6.34 -24.62 15.53
CA SER A 429 6.38 -24.57 16.99
C SER A 429 5.67 -25.74 17.66
N ALA A 430 4.62 -26.32 17.05
CA ALA A 430 3.83 -27.41 17.64
C ALA A 430 4.65 -28.68 17.90
N GLN A 431 5.68 -28.96 17.10
CA GLN A 431 6.66 -30.02 17.41
C GLN A 431 7.50 -29.72 18.66
N MET A 432 7.58 -28.44 19.06
CA MET A 432 8.26 -27.94 20.26
C MET A 432 7.29 -27.60 21.41
N GLU A 433 5.98 -27.80 21.23
CA GLU A 433 4.89 -27.20 22.04
C GLU A 433 4.19 -28.19 22.98
N LYS A 434 4.88 -29.22 23.48
CA LYS A 434 4.36 -30.02 24.60
C LYS A 434 4.63 -29.40 25.98
N GLU A 435 5.46 -28.36 26.09
CA GLU A 435 5.97 -27.93 27.40
C GLU A 435 5.43 -26.60 27.97
N LEU A 436 4.79 -25.68 27.22
CA LEU A 436 4.47 -24.36 27.84
C LEU A 436 3.25 -23.62 27.29
N THR A 437 2.15 -23.68 28.02
CA THR A 437 0.88 -22.95 27.76
C THR A 437 0.90 -21.49 28.23
N LYS A 438 1.65 -21.15 29.29
CA LYS A 438 1.79 -19.74 29.76
C LYS A 438 2.57 -18.85 28.78
N GLU A 439 3.44 -19.42 27.95
CA GLU A 439 4.21 -18.63 26.97
C GLU A 439 3.42 -18.20 25.72
N LYS A 440 2.26 -18.82 25.43
CA LYS A 440 1.52 -18.49 24.20
C LYS A 440 0.97 -17.06 24.24
N LEU A 441 0.46 -16.64 25.39
CA LEU A 441 -0.06 -15.28 25.58
C LEU A 441 1.06 -14.26 25.57
N SER A 442 2.18 -14.51 26.27
CA SER A 442 3.32 -13.59 26.27
C SER A 442 3.96 -13.45 24.88
N ARG A 443 4.05 -14.54 24.09
CA ARG A 443 4.50 -14.50 22.69
C ARG A 443 3.50 -13.81 21.77
N ALA A 444 2.19 -13.91 22.04
CA ALA A 444 1.16 -13.18 21.30
C ALA A 444 1.23 -11.68 21.60
N LEU A 445 1.30 -11.30 22.88
CA LEU A 445 1.47 -9.92 23.34
C LEU A 445 2.79 -9.33 22.87
N ARG A 446 3.91 -10.07 22.90
CA ARG A 446 5.17 -9.62 22.31
C ARG A 446 5.05 -9.42 20.80
N ARG A 447 4.32 -10.30 20.08
CA ARG A 447 4.08 -10.11 18.64
C ARG A 447 3.22 -8.89 18.36
N ILE A 448 2.19 -8.65 19.17
CA ILE A 448 1.36 -7.45 19.08
C ILE A 448 2.19 -6.22 19.43
N GLY A 449 2.94 -6.24 20.52
CA GLY A 449 3.86 -5.19 20.95
C GLY A 449 4.92 -4.89 19.90
N TRP A 450 5.54 -5.90 19.27
CA TRP A 450 6.44 -5.71 18.14
C TRP A 450 5.74 -5.15 16.91
N ARG A 451 4.46 -5.47 16.67
CA ARG A 451 3.68 -4.89 15.57
C ARG A 451 3.33 -3.45 15.86
N VAL A 452 2.85 -3.13 17.06
CA VAL A 452 2.59 -1.77 17.55
C VAL A 452 3.87 -0.95 17.50
N ALA A 453 5.00 -1.48 17.98
CA ALA A 453 6.31 -0.84 17.90
C ALA A 453 6.80 -0.70 16.45
N SER A 454 6.46 -1.65 15.57
CA SER A 454 6.73 -1.50 14.14
C SER A 454 5.87 -0.40 13.54
N VAL A 455 4.63 -0.18 14.01
CA VAL A 455 3.83 1.00 13.66
C VAL A 455 4.49 2.26 14.19
N GLY A 456 5.09 2.16 15.38
CA GLY A 456 5.89 3.12 16.12
C GLY A 456 6.27 4.34 15.30
N PRO A 457 7.24 4.32 14.37
CA PRO A 457 7.63 5.55 13.66
C PRO A 457 6.59 6.21 12.72
N TRP A 458 5.61 5.48 12.18
CA TRP A 458 4.50 6.07 11.39
C TRP A 458 3.38 6.53 12.32
N GLY A 459 3.05 5.73 13.34
CA GLY A 459 2.13 6.13 14.40
C GLY A 459 2.65 7.36 15.14
N LEU A 460 3.91 7.37 15.55
CA LEU A 460 4.61 8.53 16.12
C LEU A 460 4.67 9.68 15.13
N GLY A 461 5.05 9.45 13.87
CA GLY A 461 5.08 10.53 12.87
C GLY A 461 3.71 11.19 12.72
N PHE A 462 2.64 10.38 12.70
CA PHE A 462 1.26 10.84 12.65
C PHE A 462 0.80 11.51 13.95
N LEU A 463 1.22 11.00 15.12
CA LEU A 463 0.93 11.60 16.43
C LEU A 463 1.66 12.92 16.61
N VAL A 464 2.94 13.00 16.22
CA VAL A 464 3.75 14.22 16.21
C VAL A 464 3.14 15.22 15.23
N TRP A 465 2.70 14.77 14.06
CA TRP A 465 2.02 15.64 13.09
C TRP A 465 0.68 16.18 13.63
N ALA A 466 -0.14 15.32 14.23
CA ALA A 466 -1.38 15.72 14.89
C ALA A 466 -1.12 16.65 16.09
N TRP A 467 -0.01 16.45 16.80
CA TRP A 467 0.43 17.27 17.93
C TRP A 467 0.89 18.67 17.48
N VAL A 468 1.70 18.75 16.43
CA VAL A 468 2.20 20.02 15.84
C VAL A 468 1.07 20.81 15.15
N GLY A 469 -0.07 20.16 14.94
CA GLY A 469 -1.32 20.82 14.59
C GLY A 469 -1.78 20.60 13.15
N GLY A 470 -1.33 19.51 12.52
CA GLY A 470 -2.00 19.00 11.33
C GLY A 470 -3.43 18.56 11.63
N GLU A 471 -4.39 18.97 10.80
CA GLU A 471 -5.75 18.44 10.85
C GLU A 471 -5.82 17.09 10.15
N VAL A 472 -6.18 16.05 10.91
CA VAL A 472 -6.25 14.63 10.50
C VAL A 472 -7.55 14.29 9.78
#